data_AF-A0A0G4MRT6-F1
#
_entry.id   AF-A0A0G4MRT6-F1
#
_cell.length_a   1.000
_cell.length_b   1.000
_cell.length_c   1.000
_cell.angle_alpha   90.00
_cell.angle_beta   90.00
_cell.angle_gamma   90.00
#
_symmetry.space_group_name_H-M   'P 1'
#
loop_
_entity.id
_entity.type
_entity.pdbx_description
1 polymer ?
#
loop_
_entity_poly.entity_id
_entity_poly.type
_entity_poly.pdbx_seq_one_letter_code
_entity_poly.pdbx_strand_id
1 'polypeptide(L)'
;MTLDEACRILNVKPPKDGVAPEEVFGRFKKLFDANNPENGGSFYLQSKVLRARERLEREIGPMVEKAEAEAEVKEGFKPKLYKDK
;
A
#
# COMPACT_ATOMS: atom_id res chain seq x y z
N MET A 1 2.64 -11.82 7.83
CA MET A 1 2.49 -12.36 6.47
C MET A 1 3.63 -11.88 5.61
N THR A 2 4.01 -12.66 4.60
CA THR A 2 5.06 -12.29 3.65
C THR A 2 4.54 -11.22 2.67
N LEU A 3 5.45 -10.52 1.98
CA LEU A 3 5.06 -9.55 0.96
C LEU A 3 4.28 -10.24 -0.18
N ASP A 4 4.77 -11.39 -0.62
CA ASP A 4 4.15 -12.17 -1.67
C ASP A 4 2.75 -12.68 -1.29
N GLU A 5 2.55 -13.10 -0.03
CA GLU A 5 1.21 -13.43 0.50
C GLU A 5 0.28 -12.20 0.46
N ALA A 6 0.78 -11.02 0.85
CA ALA A 6 -0.02 -9.80 0.82
C ALA A 6 -0.41 -9.38 -0.61
N CYS A 7 0.51 -9.48 -1.58
CA CYS A 7 0.24 -9.24 -2.99
C CYS A 7 -0.85 -10.18 -3.53
N ARG A 8 -0.76 -11.46 -3.17
CA ARG A 8 -1.76 -12.47 -3.57
C ARG A 8 -3.12 -12.22 -2.94
N ILE A 9 -3.18 -11.84 -1.66
CA ILE A 9 -4.44 -11.52 -0.97
C ILE A 9 -5.15 -10.32 -1.61
N LEU A 10 -4.44 -9.23 -1.90
CA LEU A 10 -5.05 -8.04 -2.51
C LEU A 10 -5.10 -8.10 -4.04
N ASN A 11 -4.56 -9.16 -4.65
CA ASN A 11 -4.43 -9.34 -6.09
C ASN A 11 -3.82 -8.10 -6.77
N VAL A 12 -2.65 -7.72 -6.28
CA VAL A 12 -1.81 -6.63 -6.81
C VAL A 12 -0.44 -7.16 -7.17
N LYS A 13 0.27 -6.47 -8.05
CA LYS A 13 1.66 -6.81 -8.37
C LYS A 13 2.58 -6.55 -7.17
N PRO A 14 3.82 -7.06 -7.17
CA PRO A 14 4.83 -6.65 -6.19
C PRO A 14 5.17 -5.15 -6.33
N PRO A 15 5.42 -4.42 -5.23
CA PRO A 15 5.80 -3.00 -5.28
C PRO A 15 7.02 -2.70 -6.16
N LYS A 16 7.94 -3.65 -6.30
CA LYS A 16 9.12 -3.56 -7.19
C LYS A 16 8.76 -3.47 -8.68
N ASP A 17 7.59 -3.94 -9.07
CA ASP A 17 7.12 -3.99 -10.46
C ASP A 17 6.14 -2.86 -10.80
N GLY A 18 6.01 -1.85 -9.93
CA GLY A 18 5.11 -0.72 -10.09
C GLY A 18 3.71 -1.02 -9.55
N VAL A 19 3.55 -0.90 -8.24
CA VAL A 19 2.23 -0.87 -7.58
C VAL A 19 1.83 0.57 -7.35
N ALA A 20 0.69 0.95 -7.91
CA ALA A 20 0.05 2.22 -7.58
C ALA A 20 -0.57 2.12 -6.17
N PRO A 21 -0.26 3.04 -5.24
CA PRO A 21 -0.89 3.08 -3.91
C PRO A 21 -2.43 3.06 -3.99
N GLU A 22 -3.00 3.69 -5.02
CA GLU A 22 -4.42 3.77 -5.29
C GLU A 22 -5.03 2.39 -5.60
N GLU A 23 -4.29 1.53 -6.30
CA GLU A 23 -4.72 0.17 -6.62
C GLU A 23 -4.85 -0.67 -5.34
N VAL A 24 -3.85 -0.57 -4.44
CA VAL A 24 -3.85 -1.26 -3.15
C VAL A 24 -5.05 -0.84 -2.31
N PHE A 25 -5.31 0.47 -2.21
CA PHE A 25 -6.43 1.00 -1.45
C PHE A 25 -7.79 0.56 -2.03
N GLY A 26 -7.95 0.63 -3.35
CA GLY A 26 -9.17 0.20 -4.04
C GLY A 26 -9.45 -1.30 -3.84
N ARG A 27 -8.42 -2.14 -3.97
CA ARG A 27 -8.52 -3.59 -3.71
C ARG A 27 -8.85 -3.89 -2.25
N PHE A 28 -8.15 -3.23 -1.32
CA PHE A 28 -8.40 -3.36 0.10
C PHE A 28 -9.85 -3.04 0.44
N LYS A 29 -10.38 -1.88 0.03
CA LYS A 29 -11.75 -1.47 0.36
C LYS A 29 -12.77 -2.49 -0.13
N LYS A 30 -12.67 -2.90 -1.40
CA LYS A 30 -13.59 -3.89 -1.99
C LYS A 30 -13.57 -5.21 -1.24
N LEU A 31 -12.38 -5.75 -0.94
CA LEU A 31 -12.24 -7.05 -0.28
C LEU A 31 -12.61 -6.98 1.20
N PHE A 32 -12.30 -5.87 1.87
CA PHE A 32 -12.63 -5.68 3.28
C PHE A 32 -14.14 -5.59 3.51
N ASP A 33 -14.83 -4.80 2.67
CA ASP A 33 -16.28 -4.63 2.72
C ASP A 33 -17.00 -5.96 2.39
N ALA A 34 -16.53 -6.68 1.37
CA ALA A 34 -17.10 -7.98 0.96
C ALA A 34 -16.91 -9.09 2.01
N ASN A 35 -15.96 -8.95 2.92
CA ASN A 35 -15.71 -9.91 3.99
C ASN A 35 -16.24 -9.43 5.36
N ASN A 36 -17.05 -8.37 5.41
CA ASN A 36 -17.62 -7.89 6.67
C ASN A 36 -18.44 -9.00 7.37
N PRO A 37 -18.09 -9.39 8.62
CA PRO A 37 -18.83 -10.40 9.39
C PRO A 37 -20.31 -10.09 9.58
N GLU A 38 -20.67 -8.80 9.69
CA GLU A 38 -22.07 -8.36 9.85
C GLU A 38 -22.92 -8.69 8.62
N ASN A 39 -22.29 -8.82 7.45
CA ASN A 39 -22.93 -9.15 6.17
C ASN A 39 -22.74 -10.62 5.78
N GLY A 40 -22.45 -11.51 6.75
CA GLY A 40 -22.18 -12.93 6.50
C GLY A 40 -20.78 -13.25 5.98
N GLY A 41 -19.87 -12.28 6.01
CA GLY A 41 -18.45 -12.48 5.72
C GLY A 41 -17.69 -13.18 6.86
N SER A 42 -16.38 -13.36 6.68
CA SER A 42 -15.52 -13.99 7.69
C SER A 42 -14.58 -12.97 8.32
N PHE A 43 -14.65 -12.85 9.65
CA PHE A 43 -13.73 -11.99 10.41
C PHE A 43 -12.26 -12.38 10.17
N TYR A 44 -11.99 -13.67 10.00
CA TYR A 44 -10.64 -14.15 9.69
C TYR A 44 -10.17 -13.65 8.33
N LEU A 45 -11.01 -13.75 7.29
CA LEU A 45 -10.66 -13.28 5.95
C LEU A 45 -10.53 -11.75 5.90
N GLN A 46 -11.45 -11.02 6.54
CA GLN A 46 -11.36 -9.57 6.67
C GLN A 46 -10.07 -9.14 7.38
N SER A 47 -9.70 -9.84 8.46
CA SER A 47 -8.43 -9.62 9.16
C SER A 47 -7.22 -9.89 8.27
N LYS A 48 -7.26 -10.92 7.42
CA LYS A 48 -6.19 -11.20 6.44
C LYS A 48 -6.05 -10.08 5.41
N VAL A 49 -7.17 -9.55 4.92
CA VAL A 49 -7.18 -8.41 3.99
C VAL A 49 -6.56 -7.16 4.64
N LEU A 50 -6.90 -6.86 5.89
CA LEU A 50 -6.30 -5.76 6.64
C LEU A 50 -4.79 -5.92 6.80
N ARG A 51 -4.34 -7.10 7.24
CA ARG A 51 -2.91 -7.39 7.41
C ARG A 51 -2.13 -7.31 6.10
N ALA A 52 -2.76 -7.66 4.97
CA ALA A 52 -2.16 -7.55 3.65
C ALA A 52 -1.93 -6.08 3.25
N ARG A 53 -2.92 -5.21 3.51
CA ARG A 53 -2.77 -3.76 3.29
C ARG A 53 -1.63 -3.19 4.13
N GLU A 54 -1.62 -3.44 5.43
CA GLU A 54 -0.57 -2.97 6.35
C GLU A 54 0.83 -3.41 5.89
N ARG A 55 0.95 -4.64 5.37
CA ARG A 55 2.22 -5.18 4.86
C ARG A 55 2.68 -4.43 3.61
N LEU A 56 1.78 -4.13 2.68
CA LEU A 56 2.09 -3.43 1.43
C LEU A 56 2.39 -1.95 1.66
N GLU A 57 1.64 -1.27 2.53
CA GLU A 57 1.86 0.13 2.90
C GLU A 57 3.28 0.37 3.43
N ARG A 58 3.83 -0.59 4.21
CA ARG A 58 5.21 -0.52 4.72
C ARG A 58 6.28 -0.59 3.63
N GLU A 59 6.00 -1.19 2.49
CA GLU A 59 6.94 -1.21 1.35
C GLU A 59 6.77 0.03 0.48
N ILE A 60 5.53 0.45 0.24
CA ILE A 60 5.21 1.54 -0.68
C ILE A 60 5.70 2.88 -0.12
N GLY A 61 5.52 3.16 1.17
CA GLY A 61 5.94 4.43 1.78
C GLY A 61 7.40 4.80 1.50
N PRO A 62 8.38 3.94 1.86
CA PRO A 62 9.79 4.18 1.57
C PRO A 62 10.13 4.25 0.06
N MET A 63 9.34 3.61 -0.81
CA MET A 63 9.56 3.66 -2.26
C MET A 63 9.09 4.99 -2.85
N VAL A 64 7.97 5.53 -2.38
CA VAL A 64 7.48 6.85 -2.77
C VAL A 64 8.46 7.94 -2.34
N GLU A 65 8.93 7.91 -1.09
CA GLU A 65 9.92 8.88 -0.58
C GLU A 65 11.23 8.84 -1.37
N LYS A 66 11.72 7.64 -1.73
CA LYS A 66 12.93 7.50 -2.56
C LYS A 66 12.71 7.99 -3.98
N ALA A 67 11.57 7.69 -4.60
CA ALA A 67 11.24 8.14 -5.94
C ALA A 67 11.11 9.67 -6.01
N GLU A 68 10.48 10.28 -5.00
CA GLU A 68 10.40 11.74 -4.86
C GLU A 68 11.78 12.37 -4.66
N ALA A 69 12.62 11.81 -3.77
CA ALA A 69 13.98 12.29 -3.56
C ALA A 69 14.85 12.17 -4.84
N GLU A 70 14.75 11.07 -5.59
CA GLU A 70 15.45 10.90 -6.87
C GLU A 70 14.96 11.86 -7.95
N ALA A 71 13.65 12.15 -7.99
CA ALA A 71 13.07 13.15 -8.89
C ALA A 71 13.57 14.56 -8.53
N GLU A 72 13.58 14.93 -7.25
CA GLU A 72 14.10 16.21 -6.76
C GLU A 72 15.60 16.40 -7.08
N VAL A 73 16.40 15.32 -7.01
CA VAL A 73 17.81 15.33 -7.42
C VAL A 73 17.96 15.54 -8.94
N LYS A 74 17.12 14.87 -9.75
CA LYS A 74 17.15 14.98 -11.22
C LYS A 74 16.66 16.33 -11.75
N GLU A 75 15.68 16.96 -11.10
CA GLU A 75 15.13 18.26 -11.49
C GLU A 75 15.95 19.47 -10.99
N GLY A 76 17.13 19.20 -10.41
CA GLY A 76 17.97 20.22 -9.78
C GLY A 76 17.49 20.50 -8.37
N PHE A 77 18.14 19.85 -7.40
CA PHE A 77 17.90 19.90 -5.95
C PHE A 77 17.31 21.23 -5.47
N LYS A 78 15.99 21.26 -5.27
CA LYS A 78 15.23 22.35 -4.62
C LYS A 78 14.57 21.82 -3.35
N PRO A 79 15.35 21.60 -2.27
CA PRO A 79 14.82 21.03 -1.04
C PRO A 79 13.69 21.91 -0.50
N LYS A 80 12.55 21.30 -0.14
CA LYS A 80 11.50 21.94 0.66
C LYS A 80 12.01 22.13 2.09
N LEU A 81 12.91 23.11 2.29
CA LEU A 81 13.19 23.62 3.62
C LEU A 81 11.90 24.24 4.16
N TYR A 82 11.53 23.84 5.37
CA TYR A 82 10.34 24.20 6.14
C TYR A 82 9.06 23.40 5.81
N LYS A 83 8.87 22.29 6.54
CA LYS A 83 7.59 22.10 7.20
C LYS A 83 7.69 22.84 8.54
N ASP A 84 6.96 23.96 8.63
CA ASP A 84 6.81 24.74 9.85
C ASP A 84 6.44 23.86 11.05
N LYS A 85 6.93 24.28 12.22
CA LYS A 85 6.77 23.68 13.55
C LYS A 85 5.34 23.32 13.90
#